data_AF-A0A8D9UGH5-F1
#
_entry.id   AF-A0A8D9UGH5-F1
#
_cell.length_a   1.000
_cell.length_b   1.000
_cell.length_c   1.000
_cell.angle_alpha   90.00
_cell.angle_beta   90.00
_cell.angle_gamma   90.00
#
_symmetry.space_group_name_H-M   'P 1'
#
loop_
_entity.id
_entity.type
_entity.pdbx_description
1 polymer ?
#
loop_
_entity_poly.entity_id
_entity_poly.type
_entity_poly.pdbx_seq_one_letter_code
_entity_poly.pdbx_strand_id
1 'polypeptide(L)'
;MEKRDDVYKNRGLHEYGDVEFADNVNKKYPIDTPEHIRAAWSYFHMPRDYEKYSVEDRKIIINKIVEAWKKKISKEGPPEA
;
A
#
# COMPACT_ATOMS: atom_id res chain seq x y z
N MET A 1 6.17 -7.40 8.56
CA MET A 1 6.58 -6.72 7.32
C MET A 1 8.07 -6.84 7.16
N GLU A 2 8.44 -7.72 6.23
CA GLU A 2 9.82 -7.95 5.85
C GLU A 2 10.33 -6.85 4.92
N LYS A 3 11.63 -6.59 4.99
CA LYS A 3 12.30 -5.63 4.11
C LYS A 3 12.55 -6.31 2.76
N ARG A 4 12.16 -5.63 1.68
CA ARG A 4 12.34 -6.06 0.30
C ARG A 4 13.66 -5.56 -0.26
N ASP A 5 14.52 -6.45 -0.73
CA ASP A 5 15.79 -6.10 -1.37
C ASP A 5 15.61 -5.46 -2.76
N ASP A 6 14.46 -5.68 -3.41
CA ASP A 6 14.15 -5.09 -4.72
C ASP A 6 13.62 -3.64 -4.63
N VAL A 7 13.46 -3.09 -3.43
CA VAL A 7 12.93 -1.74 -3.20
C VAL A 7 14.03 -0.83 -2.67
N TYR A 8 14.32 0.24 -3.42
CA TYR A 8 15.20 1.29 -2.93
C TYR A 8 14.54 2.03 -1.76
N LYS A 9 15.17 1.97 -0.58
CA LYS A 9 14.62 2.34 0.74
C LYS A 9 13.97 3.73 0.82
N ASN A 10 14.43 4.68 -0.02
CA ASN A 10 13.96 6.06 0.00
C ASN A 10 13.15 6.43 -1.24
N ARG A 11 12.85 5.50 -2.14
CA ARG A 11 12.13 5.83 -3.37
C ARG A 11 10.74 6.39 -3.07
N GLY A 12 9.98 5.76 -2.18
CA GLY A 12 8.68 6.27 -1.76
C GLY A 12 8.76 7.62 -1.04
N LEU A 13 9.76 7.83 -0.19
CA LEU A 13 9.98 9.12 0.48
C LEU A 13 10.39 10.22 -0.52
N HIS A 14 11.16 9.87 -1.56
CA HIS A 14 11.57 10.80 -2.60
C HIS A 14 10.43 11.12 -3.58
N GLU A 15 9.59 10.14 -3.92
CA GLU A 15 8.46 10.30 -4.86
C GLU A 15 7.25 10.96 -4.18
N TYR A 16 6.96 10.65 -2.91
CA TYR A 16 5.73 11.06 -2.22
C TYR A 16 5.96 11.90 -0.96
N GLY A 17 7.19 12.04 -0.48
CA GLY A 17 7.49 12.73 0.78
C GLY A 17 7.18 11.90 2.03
N ASP A 18 7.10 12.58 3.17
CA ASP A 18 6.75 11.98 4.47
C ASP A 18 5.23 11.77 4.56
N VAL A 19 4.76 10.72 3.89
CA VAL A 19 3.36 10.31 3.88
C VAL A 19 3.17 8.99 4.60
N GLU A 20 1.92 8.71 4.99
CA GLU A 20 1.56 7.42 5.55
C GLU A 20 1.55 6.35 4.46
N PHE A 21 2.22 5.22 4.71
CA PHE A 21 2.34 4.10 3.79
C PHE A 21 1.69 2.85 4.37
N ALA A 22 1.00 2.08 3.54
CA ALA A 22 0.49 0.77 3.96
C ALA A 22 1.67 -0.18 4.30
N ASP A 23 2.72 -0.15 3.47
CA ASP A 23 4.00 -0.76 3.76
C ASP A 23 4.99 0.28 4.31
N ASN A 24 5.04 0.40 5.64
CA ASN A 24 5.90 1.37 6.32
C ASN A 24 7.39 0.98 6.33
N VAL A 25 7.70 -0.30 6.09
CA VAL A 25 9.07 -0.84 6.08
C VAL A 25 9.75 -0.54 4.75
N ASN A 26 9.03 -0.79 3.65
CA ASN A 26 9.54 -0.55 2.29
C ASN A 26 9.12 0.81 1.72
N LYS A 27 8.36 1.60 2.49
CA LYS A 27 7.80 2.90 2.08
C LYS A 27 7.04 2.78 0.75
N LYS A 28 6.16 1.77 0.66
CA LYS A 28 5.32 1.50 -0.52
C LYS A 28 3.85 1.71 -0.21
N TYR A 29 3.09 2.02 -1.26
CA TYR A 29 1.63 2.18 -1.23
C TYR A 29 1.20 3.33 -0.31
N PRO A 30 1.40 4.59 -0.75
CA PRO A 30 0.94 5.74 0.01
C PRO A 30 -0.59 5.70 0.22
N ILE A 31 -1.04 6.14 1.41
CA ILE A 31 -2.44 6.12 1.84
C ILE A 31 -2.91 7.46 2.43
N ASP A 32 -2.19 8.53 2.12
CA ASP A 32 -2.45 9.91 2.55
C ASP A 32 -3.58 10.59 1.75
N THR A 33 -3.68 10.36 0.44
CA THR A 33 -4.74 10.94 -0.40
C THR A 33 -5.66 9.88 -1.01
N PRO A 34 -6.91 10.24 -1.36
CA PRO A 34 -7.81 9.36 -2.13
C PRO A 34 -7.18 8.79 -3.42
N GLU A 35 -6.38 9.58 -4.12
CA GLU A 35 -5.70 9.15 -5.35
C GLU A 35 -4.62 8.11 -5.05
N HIS A 36 -3.79 8.36 -4.04
CA HIS A 36 -2.78 7.41 -3.59
C HIS A 36 -3.40 6.09 -3.11
N ILE A 37 -4.51 6.15 -2.37
CA ILE A 37 -5.21 4.95 -1.89
C ILE A 37 -5.76 4.11 -3.06
N ARG A 38 -6.36 4.75 -4.07
CA ARG A 38 -6.85 4.06 -5.27
C ARG A 38 -5.69 3.41 -6.04
N ALA A 39 -4.59 4.14 -6.21
CA ALA A 39 -3.39 3.61 -6.86
C ALA A 39 -2.80 2.45 -6.06
N ALA A 40 -2.67 2.59 -4.74
CA ALA A 40 -2.18 1.55 -3.84
C ALA A 40 -2.97 0.25 -3.98
N TRP A 41 -4.30 0.34 -4.00
CA TRP A 41 -5.17 -0.81 -4.20
C TRP A 41 -4.91 -1.53 -5.53
N SER A 42 -4.87 -0.78 -6.63
CA SER A 42 -4.64 -1.33 -7.97
C SER A 42 -3.23 -1.94 -8.12
N TYR A 43 -2.19 -1.23 -7.66
CA TYR A 43 -0.81 -1.69 -7.77
C TYR A 43 -0.51 -2.89 -6.88
N PHE A 44 -1.11 -2.98 -5.69
CA PHE A 44 -0.87 -4.08 -4.76
C PHE A 44 -1.39 -5.42 -5.29
N HIS A 45 -2.49 -5.42 -6.05
CA HIS A 45 -3.08 -6.62 -6.64
C HIS A 45 -2.40 -7.08 -7.94
N MET A 46 -1.38 -6.37 -8.42
CA MET A 46 -0.57 -6.86 -9.53
C MET A 46 0.27 -8.07 -9.06
N PRO A 47 0.26 -9.22 -9.77
CA PRO A 47 0.95 -10.44 -9.34
C PRO A 47 2.42 -10.23 -8.98
N ARG A 48 3.14 -9.45 -9.82
CA ARG A 48 4.56 -9.12 -9.64
C ARG A 48 4.91 -8.47 -8.29
N ASP A 49 3.95 -7.80 -7.65
CA ASP A 49 4.11 -7.10 -6.39
C ASP A 49 3.50 -7.89 -5.25
N TYR A 50 2.31 -8.47 -5.48
CA TYR A 50 1.62 -9.34 -4.53
C TYR A 50 2.50 -10.55 -4.13
N GLU A 51 3.10 -11.22 -5.11
CA GLU A 51 3.89 -12.45 -4.90
C GLU A 51 5.14 -12.24 -4.04
N LYS A 52 5.64 -11.01 -3.95
CA LYS A 52 6.85 -10.64 -3.20
C LYS A 52 6.63 -10.48 -1.69
N TYR A 53 5.38 -10.51 -1.25
CA TYR A 53 5.02 -10.44 0.16
C TYR A 53 4.61 -11.81 0.69
N SER A 54 4.91 -12.09 1.95
CA SER A 54 4.34 -13.22 2.68
C SER A 54 2.82 -13.07 2.81
N VAL A 55 2.11 -14.17 3.06
CA VAL A 55 0.64 -14.14 3.23
C VAL A 55 0.23 -13.21 4.37
N GLU A 56 1.02 -13.15 5.44
CA GLU A 56 0.78 -12.28 6.58
C GLU A 56 0.98 -10.80 6.24
N ASP A 57 2.06 -10.47 5.53
CA ASP A 57 2.33 -9.10 5.10
C ASP A 57 1.28 -8.61 4.10
N ARG A 58 0.80 -9.48 3.20
CA ARG A 58 -0.29 -9.13 2.28
C ARG A 58 -1.54 -8.73 3.04
N LYS A 59 -1.94 -9.50 4.06
CA LYS A 59 -3.11 -9.18 4.89
C LYS A 59 -2.94 -7.83 5.59
N ILE A 60 -1.75 -7.55 6.13
CA ILE A 60 -1.46 -6.26 6.80
C ILE A 60 -1.60 -5.09 5.81
N ILE A 61 -1.02 -5.21 4.61
CA ILE A 61 -1.08 -4.15 3.59
C ILE A 61 -2.52 -3.93 3.13
N ILE A 62 -3.24 -5.00 2.79
CA ILE A 62 -4.64 -4.94 2.35
C ILE A 62 -5.48 -4.24 3.42
N ASN A 63 -5.38 -4.66 4.67
CA ASN A 63 -6.16 -4.09 5.77
C ASN A 63 -5.92 -2.59 5.90
N LYS A 64 -4.67 -2.13 5.88
CA LYS A 64 -4.35 -0.70 5.94
C LYS A 64 -4.91 0.10 4.76
N ILE A 65 -4.82 -0.43 3.53
CA ILE A 65 -5.39 0.23 2.35
C ILE A 65 -6.92 0.31 2.48
N VAL A 66 -7.58 -0.76 2.92
CA VAL A 66 -9.04 -0.80 3.13
C VAL A 66 -9.47 0.18 4.23
N GLU A 67 -8.74 0.24 5.35
CA GLU A 67 -9.02 1.18 6.44
C GLU A 67 -8.88 2.63 5.97
N ALA A 68 -7.81 2.95 5.24
CA ALA A 68 -7.60 4.27 4.65
C ALA A 68 -8.70 4.61 3.64
N TRP A 69 -9.10 3.65 2.80
CA TRP A 69 -10.20 3.80 1.85
C TRP A 69 -11.51 4.12 2.56
N LYS A 70 -11.83 3.36 3.62
CA LYS A 70 -13.05 3.58 4.42
C LYS A 70 -13.06 4.94 5.11
N LYS A 71 -11.90 5.42 5.52
CA LYS A 71 -11.73 6.72 6.19
C LYS A 71 -11.79 7.91 5.23
N LYS A 72 -11.24 7.77 4.01
CA LYS A 72 -10.99 8.91 3.10
C LYS A 72 -11.76 8.87 1.77
N ILE A 73 -12.34 7.74 1.38
CA ILE A 73 -13.03 7.56 0.10
C ILE A 73 -14.50 7.17 0.31
N SER A 74 -14.77 5.97 0.83
CA SER A 74 -16.14 5.47 1.06
C SER A 74 -16.15 4.39 2.13
N LYS A 75 -17.13 4.45 3.04
CA LYS A 75 -17.32 3.48 4.13
C LYS A 75 -17.53 2.03 3.65
N GLU A 76 -17.96 1.86 2.40
CA GLU A 76 -18.15 0.55 1.77
C GLU A 76 -16.81 -0.19 1.56
N GLY A 77 -15.72 0.57 1.36
CA GLY A 77 -14.39 0.03 1.06
C GLY A 77 -14.06 0.03 -0.43
N PRO A 78 -12.88 -0.49 -0.80
CA PRO A 78 -12.49 -0.64 -2.19
C PRO A 78 -13.36 -1.69 -2.91
N PRO A 79 -13.49 -1.60 -4.25
CA PRO A 79 -14.10 -2.67 -5.03
C PRO A 79 -13.31 -3.98 -4.85
N GLU A 80 -13.98 -5.12 -4.98
CA GLU A 80 -13.30 -6.42 -5.04
C GLU A 80 -12.20 -6.39 -6.11
N ALA A 81 -11.03 -6.90 -5.76
CA ALA A 81 -9.81 -6.80 -6.55
C ALA A 81 -9.60 -7.99 -7.49
#